data_AF-K1TAP0-F1
#
_entry.id   AF-K1TAP0-F1
#
_cell.length_a   1.000
_cell.length_b   1.000
_cell.length_c   1.000
_cell.angle_alpha   90.00
_cell.angle_beta   90.00
_cell.angle_gamma   90.00
#
_symmetry.space_group_name_H-M   'P 1'
#
loop_
_entity.id
_entity.type
_entity.pdbx_description
1 polymer ?
#
loop_
_entity_poly.entity_id
_entity_poly.type
_entity_poly.pdbx_seq_one_letter_code
_entity_poly.pdbx_strand_id
1 'polypeptide(L)'
;MVAKINRGVSLYGAVIYNQRKVDEATARIIAGNRMITDLTGNPHNVMQQTLWAFESYLAANRNTEKPVLHISLNPSVDDRLTDGQFAELAREYMQKMGYGDQPYIVYLHEDIDRRHVHIVSTCVKENGEKISDAYEWNRSMKACRELENRFGLKPVADKRNELLEPY
;
A
#
# COMPACT_ATOMS: atom_id res chain seq x y z
N MET A 1 -6.99 -7.36 -11.87
CA MET A 1 -6.72 -6.74 -10.56
C MET A 1 -7.65 -5.57 -10.28
N VAL A 2 -8.07 -5.42 -9.01
CA VAL A 2 -8.79 -4.25 -8.49
C VAL A 2 -7.96 -3.58 -7.41
N ALA A 3 -7.84 -2.25 -7.45
CA ALA A 3 -7.22 -1.46 -6.39
C ALA A 3 -8.28 -0.75 -5.53
N LYS A 4 -8.12 -0.81 -4.21
CA LYS A 4 -8.93 -0.04 -3.25
C LYS A 4 -8.01 0.94 -2.54
N ILE A 5 -8.43 2.19 -2.45
CA ILE A 5 -7.67 3.27 -1.83
C ILE A 5 -8.50 3.82 -0.67
N ASN A 6 -7.93 3.83 0.52
CA ASN A 6 -8.55 4.37 1.72
C ASN A 6 -7.62 5.39 2.36
N ARG A 7 -8.22 6.36 3.05
CA ARG A 7 -7.50 7.38 3.81
C ARG A 7 -7.92 7.32 5.27
N GLY A 8 -6.93 7.38 6.15
CA GLY A 8 -7.10 7.28 7.58
C GLY A 8 -6.38 8.37 8.35
N VAL A 9 -6.70 8.44 9.65
CA VAL A 9 -6.08 9.38 10.59
C VAL A 9 -4.90 8.75 11.34
N SER A 10 -4.88 7.43 11.49
CA SER A 10 -3.95 6.73 12.38
C SER A 10 -2.98 5.87 11.60
N LEU A 11 -1.72 6.31 11.55
CA LEU A 11 -0.62 5.52 10.96
C LEU A 11 -0.41 4.26 11.80
N TYR A 12 -0.36 4.43 13.13
CA TYR A 12 -0.21 3.32 14.06
C TYR A 12 -1.28 2.24 13.85
N GLY A 13 -2.55 2.65 13.71
CA GLY A 13 -3.66 1.73 13.44
C GLY A 13 -3.49 0.94 12.14
N ALA A 14 -3.07 1.61 11.07
CA ALA A 14 -2.83 0.95 9.78
C ALA A 14 -1.65 -0.03 9.84
N VAL A 15 -0.54 0.35 10.49
CA VAL A 15 0.65 -0.51 10.58
C VAL A 15 0.39 -1.69 11.52
N ILE A 16 -0.25 -1.48 12.68
CA ILE A 16 -0.47 -2.57 13.66
C ILE A 16 -1.46 -3.61 13.17
N TYR A 17 -2.47 -3.21 12.39
CA TYR A 17 -3.38 -4.15 11.74
C TYR A 17 -2.62 -5.12 10.85
N ASN A 18 -1.75 -4.62 9.98
CA ASN A 18 -0.96 -5.46 9.07
C ASN A 18 0.11 -6.26 9.82
N GLN A 19 0.74 -5.67 10.84
CA GLN A 19 1.75 -6.35 11.66
C GLN A 19 1.16 -7.55 12.41
N ARG A 20 -0.08 -7.45 12.92
CA ARG A 20 -0.75 -8.60 13.56
C ARG A 20 -0.88 -9.79 12.61
N LYS A 21 -1.20 -9.56 11.34
CA LYS A 21 -1.26 -10.64 10.34
C LYS A 21 0.11 -11.25 10.06
N VAL A 22 1.18 -10.44 10.13
CA VAL A 22 2.56 -10.94 10.04
C VAL A 22 2.86 -11.84 11.24
N ASP A 23 2.49 -11.40 12.44
CA ASP A 23 2.69 -12.17 13.69
C ASP A 23 1.87 -13.47 13.71
N GLU A 24 0.69 -13.48 13.08
CA GLU A 24 -0.18 -14.65 12.85
C GLU A 24 0.28 -15.55 11.68
N ALA A 25 1.39 -15.20 11.01
CA ALA A 25 1.92 -15.88 9.82
C ALA A 25 0.94 -15.96 8.63
N THR A 26 -0.04 -15.05 8.57
CA THR A 26 -0.98 -14.89 7.44
C THR A 26 -0.61 -13.75 6.51
N ALA A 27 0.45 -13.01 6.85
CA ALA A 27 1.06 -11.98 6.01
C ALA A 27 2.59 -11.96 6.15
N ARG A 28 3.25 -11.26 5.24
CA ARG A 28 4.68 -10.92 5.34
C ARG A 28 4.98 -9.58 4.69
N ILE A 29 6.02 -8.92 5.18
CA ILE A 29 6.52 -7.68 4.56
C ILE A 29 7.40 -8.07 3.38
N ILE A 30 7.11 -7.52 2.20
CA ILE A 30 7.80 -7.88 0.96
C ILE A 30 8.59 -6.71 0.35
N ALA A 31 8.30 -5.46 0.74
CA ALA A 31 9.03 -4.30 0.27
C ALA A 31 8.83 -3.08 1.19
N GLY A 32 9.74 -2.12 1.06
CA GLY A 32 9.59 -0.77 1.59
C GLY A 32 10.34 0.24 0.74
N ASN A 33 9.96 1.50 0.88
CA ASN A 33 10.57 2.62 0.18
C ASN A 33 10.78 3.78 1.15
N ARG A 34 11.95 4.41 1.08
CA ARG A 34 12.35 5.51 1.98
C ARG A 34 12.12 5.18 3.47
N MET A 35 12.37 3.92 3.82
CA MET A 35 12.32 3.41 5.19
C MET A 35 13.69 3.57 5.85
N ILE A 36 13.73 3.69 7.18
CA ILE A 36 14.96 4.00 7.93
C ILE A 36 16.00 2.87 7.88
N THR A 37 15.60 1.60 7.68
CA THR A 37 16.52 0.48 7.46
C THR A 37 15.94 -0.56 6.50
N ASP A 38 16.78 -1.48 6.03
CA ASP A 38 16.32 -2.70 5.36
C ASP A 38 15.38 -3.47 6.31
N LEU A 39 14.18 -3.77 5.82
CA LEU A 39 13.06 -4.39 6.57
C LEU A 39 13.33 -5.86 6.99
N THR A 40 14.60 -6.27 7.03
CA THR A 40 15.06 -7.65 7.24
C THR A 40 15.42 -7.96 8.70
N GLY A 41 15.28 -7.01 9.63
CA GLY A 41 15.67 -7.19 11.03
C GLY A 41 14.51 -6.99 12.02
N ASN A 42 14.15 -8.07 12.73
CA ASN A 42 13.24 -8.15 13.88
C ASN A 42 11.87 -7.42 13.71
N PRO A 43 10.73 -8.15 13.66
CA PRO A 43 9.39 -7.57 13.56
C PRO A 43 9.10 -6.44 14.56
N HIS A 44 9.69 -6.50 15.76
CA HIS A 44 9.55 -5.45 16.78
C HIS A 44 10.16 -4.10 16.34
N ASN A 45 11.23 -4.11 15.54
CA ASN A 45 11.86 -2.88 15.05
C ASN A 45 11.10 -2.29 13.85
N VAL A 46 10.45 -3.12 13.04
CA VAL A 46 9.72 -2.68 11.83
C VAL A 46 8.66 -1.64 12.17
N MET A 47 7.88 -1.85 13.24
CA MET A 47 6.84 -0.92 13.67
C MET A 47 7.42 0.47 13.96
N GLN A 48 8.41 0.53 14.85
CA GLN A 48 9.03 1.77 15.29
C GLN A 48 9.72 2.49 14.13
N GLN A 49 10.44 1.75 13.29
CA GLN A 49 11.10 2.28 12.09
C GLN A 49 10.09 2.84 11.08
N THR A 50 8.94 2.19 10.93
CA THR A 50 7.86 2.67 10.07
C THR A 50 7.27 3.98 10.59
N LEU A 51 7.00 4.06 11.90
CA LEU A 51 6.48 5.30 12.48
C LEU A 51 7.46 6.46 12.31
N TRP A 52 8.74 6.23 12.57
CA TRP A 52 9.79 7.24 12.39
C TRP A 52 9.98 7.66 10.93
N ALA A 53 9.92 6.73 9.97
CA ALA A 53 10.06 7.05 8.55
C ALA A 53 8.97 8.02 8.05
N PHE A 54 7.81 8.03 8.71
CA PHE A 54 6.66 8.86 8.34
C PHE A 54 6.56 10.13 9.18
N GLU A 55 7.28 10.22 10.30
CA GLU A 55 7.11 11.27 11.30
C GLU A 55 7.34 12.67 10.70
N SER A 56 8.42 12.84 9.93
CA SER A 56 8.74 14.13 9.28
C SER A 56 7.64 14.58 8.31
N TYR A 57 7.10 13.65 7.51
CA TYR A 57 6.02 13.91 6.56
C TYR A 57 4.73 14.32 7.26
N LEU A 58 4.33 13.58 8.30
CA LEU A 58 3.10 13.87 9.06
C LEU A 58 3.22 15.16 9.88
N ALA A 59 4.41 15.49 10.38
CA ALA A 59 4.67 16.73 11.08
C ALA A 59 4.68 17.95 10.15
N ALA A 60 5.08 17.79 8.88
CA ALA A 60 5.15 18.86 7.90
C ALA A 60 3.78 19.45 7.52
N ASN A 61 2.67 18.70 7.72
CA ASN A 61 1.32 19.21 7.46
C ASN A 61 0.26 18.62 8.40
N ARG A 62 -0.16 19.42 9.38
CA ARG A 62 -1.22 19.08 10.35
C ARG A 62 -2.64 19.44 9.89
N ASN A 63 -2.78 20.07 8.72
CA ASN A 63 -4.09 20.48 8.17
C ASN A 63 -4.74 19.37 7.34
N THR A 64 -4.00 18.35 6.93
CA THR A 64 -4.56 17.20 6.21
C THR A 64 -5.26 16.28 7.21
N GLU A 65 -6.60 16.28 7.22
CA GLU A 65 -7.41 15.51 8.18
C GLU A 65 -7.13 14.00 8.15
N LYS A 66 -6.90 13.43 6.95
CA LYS A 66 -6.64 12.00 6.75
C LYS A 66 -5.33 11.80 5.98
N PRO A 67 -4.17 11.98 6.63
CA PRO A 67 -2.88 12.01 5.95
C PRO A 67 -2.34 10.61 5.64
N VAL A 68 -2.92 9.55 6.23
CA VAL A 68 -2.49 8.17 6.04
C VAL A 68 -3.19 7.57 4.83
N LEU A 69 -2.41 6.98 3.93
CA LEU A 69 -2.87 6.29 2.73
C LEU A 69 -2.78 4.78 2.95
N HIS A 70 -3.85 4.06 2.70
CA HIS A 70 -3.88 2.60 2.72
C HIS A 70 -4.48 2.06 1.42
N ILE A 71 -3.65 1.39 0.64
CA ILE A 71 -4.03 0.82 -0.66
C ILE A 71 -4.02 -0.70 -0.54
N SER A 72 -5.03 -1.37 -1.10
CA SER A 72 -4.96 -2.82 -1.36
C SER A 72 -5.00 -3.07 -2.87
N LEU A 73 -4.09 -3.90 -3.38
CA LEU A 73 -4.08 -4.37 -4.76
C LEU A 73 -4.46 -5.84 -4.80
N ASN A 74 -5.53 -6.14 -5.53
CA ASN A 74 -6.20 -7.43 -5.47
C ASN A 74 -6.23 -8.08 -6.87
N PRO A 75 -5.21 -8.89 -7.23
CA PRO A 75 -5.26 -9.75 -8.41
C PRO A 75 -6.42 -10.76 -8.36
N SER A 76 -6.67 -11.42 -9.48
CA SER A 76 -7.59 -12.56 -9.53
C SER A 76 -7.06 -13.72 -8.70
N VAL A 77 -7.95 -14.60 -8.23
CA VAL A 77 -7.59 -15.83 -7.50
C VAL A 77 -6.68 -16.76 -8.33
N ASP A 78 -6.78 -16.68 -9.65
CA ASP A 78 -5.99 -17.48 -10.58
C ASP A 78 -4.61 -16.86 -10.89
N ASP A 79 -4.38 -15.61 -10.54
CA ASP A 79 -3.11 -14.94 -10.82
C ASP A 79 -2.03 -15.45 -9.85
N ARG A 80 -0.88 -15.85 -10.39
CA ARG A 80 0.24 -16.42 -9.63
C ARG A 80 1.49 -15.57 -9.79
N LEU A 81 1.64 -14.57 -8.91
CA LEU A 81 2.84 -13.75 -8.82
C LEU A 81 3.79 -14.27 -7.73
N THR A 82 5.09 -14.18 -7.96
CA THR A 82 6.09 -14.35 -6.90
C THR A 82 6.11 -13.14 -5.97
N ASP A 83 6.71 -13.27 -4.80
CA ASP A 83 6.85 -12.15 -3.84
C ASP A 83 7.59 -10.96 -4.47
N GLY A 84 8.65 -11.23 -5.25
CA GLY A 84 9.39 -10.21 -5.98
C GLY A 84 8.54 -9.52 -7.05
N GLN A 85 7.66 -10.26 -7.73
CA GLN A 85 6.70 -9.65 -8.68
C GLN A 85 5.65 -8.80 -7.98
N PHE A 86 5.16 -9.22 -6.80
CA PHE A 86 4.26 -8.40 -5.99
C PHE A 86 4.93 -7.12 -5.50
N ALA A 87 6.19 -7.20 -5.07
CA ALA A 87 6.98 -6.04 -4.65
C ALA A 87 7.14 -5.03 -5.80
N GLU A 88 7.51 -5.52 -6.99
CA GLU A 88 7.66 -4.69 -8.19
C GLU A 88 6.31 -4.09 -8.63
N LEU A 89 5.24 -4.88 -8.60
CA LEU A 89 3.87 -4.41 -8.89
C LEU A 89 3.45 -3.28 -7.95
N ALA A 90 3.70 -3.42 -6.65
CA ALA A 90 3.40 -2.39 -5.66
C ALA A 90 4.23 -1.11 -5.90
N ARG A 91 5.53 -1.25 -6.17
CA ARG A 91 6.45 -0.14 -6.45
C ARG A 91 5.99 0.66 -7.67
N GLU A 92 5.67 -0.01 -8.77
CA GLU A 92 5.19 0.65 -9.97
C GLU A 92 3.82 1.29 -9.80
N TYR A 93 2.92 0.63 -9.08
CA TYR A 93 1.61 1.20 -8.78
C TYR A 93 1.79 2.52 -8.01
N MET A 94 2.61 2.54 -6.97
CA MET A 94 2.91 3.76 -6.21
C MET A 94 3.51 4.86 -7.09
N GLN A 95 4.43 4.52 -8.00
CA GLN A 95 4.99 5.47 -8.96
C GLN A 95 3.92 6.08 -9.87
N LYS A 96 3.06 5.25 -10.47
CA LYS A 96 1.97 5.69 -11.36
C LYS A 96 0.92 6.53 -10.62
N MET A 97 0.75 6.27 -9.32
CA MET A 97 -0.16 7.01 -8.47
C MET A 97 0.40 8.35 -7.95
N GLY A 98 1.70 8.61 -8.15
CA GLY A 98 2.36 9.83 -7.66
C GLY A 98 2.83 9.72 -6.20
N TYR A 99 2.81 8.51 -5.62
CA TYR A 99 3.28 8.22 -4.27
C TYR A 99 4.66 7.53 -4.26
N GLY A 100 5.34 7.42 -5.40
CA GLY A 100 6.64 6.73 -5.52
C GLY A 100 7.74 7.36 -4.65
N ASP A 101 7.64 8.66 -4.37
CA ASP A 101 8.56 9.40 -3.51
C ASP A 101 8.12 9.46 -2.05
N GLN A 102 7.05 8.75 -1.67
CA GLN A 102 6.60 8.69 -0.28
C GLN A 102 7.23 7.52 0.46
N PRO A 103 7.42 7.61 1.79
CA PRO A 103 7.70 6.43 2.57
C PRO A 103 6.50 5.48 2.45
N TYR A 104 6.78 4.20 2.21
CA TYR A 104 5.75 3.17 2.22
C TYR A 104 6.29 1.81 2.60
N ILE A 105 5.40 0.98 3.13
CA ILE A 105 5.65 -0.41 3.47
C ILE A 105 4.60 -1.29 2.78
N VAL A 106 5.04 -2.44 2.25
CA VAL A 106 4.21 -3.37 1.47
C VAL A 106 4.10 -4.70 2.19
N TYR A 107 2.87 -5.08 2.52
CA TYR A 107 2.52 -6.36 3.08
C TYR A 107 1.88 -7.22 2.00
N LEU A 108 2.30 -8.47 1.93
CA LEU A 108 1.62 -9.51 1.16
C LEU A 108 0.77 -10.32 2.13
N HIS A 109 -0.52 -10.42 1.84
CA HIS A 109 -1.50 -11.16 2.60
C HIS A 109 -1.89 -12.46 1.89
N GLU A 110 -2.05 -13.52 2.68
CA GLU A 110 -2.46 -14.87 2.25
C GLU A 110 -3.56 -15.43 3.17
N ASP A 111 -4.31 -14.54 3.83
CA ASP A 111 -5.38 -14.82 4.80
C ASP A 111 -6.73 -15.17 4.16
N ILE A 112 -6.84 -15.06 2.84
CA ILE A 112 -8.00 -15.44 2.02
C ILE A 112 -7.55 -16.21 0.77
N ASP A 113 -8.48 -16.77 0.01
CA ASP A 113 -8.20 -17.60 -1.19
C ASP A 113 -7.31 -16.93 -2.25
N ARG A 114 -7.19 -15.60 -2.22
CA ARG A 114 -6.33 -14.83 -3.12
C ARG A 114 -5.17 -14.15 -2.37
N ARG A 115 -3.99 -14.22 -2.96
CA ARG A 115 -2.84 -13.42 -2.53
C ARG A 115 -3.04 -11.98 -2.98
N HIS A 116 -2.90 -11.03 -2.06
CA HIS A 116 -3.11 -9.62 -2.33
C HIS A 116 -2.13 -8.78 -1.50
N VAL A 117 -1.89 -7.54 -1.93
CA VAL A 117 -0.93 -6.67 -1.22
C VAL A 117 -1.62 -5.47 -0.60
N HIS A 118 -1.17 -5.12 0.59
CA HIS A 118 -1.51 -3.89 1.29
C HIS A 118 -0.30 -2.96 1.31
N ILE A 119 -0.52 -1.69 0.98
CA ILE A 119 0.50 -0.65 0.96
C ILE A 119 0.05 0.45 1.91
N VAL A 120 0.87 0.72 2.93
CA VAL A 120 0.66 1.83 3.86
C VAL A 120 1.64 2.94 3.52
N SER A 121 1.13 4.17 3.34
CA SER A 121 1.91 5.35 2.97
C SER A 121 1.26 6.64 3.52
N THR A 122 1.71 7.80 3.06
CA THR A 122 1.13 9.11 3.41
C THR A 122 0.79 9.93 2.16
N CYS A 123 -0.25 10.77 2.28
CA CYS A 123 -0.63 11.73 1.26
C CYS A 123 0.13 13.06 1.36
N VAL A 124 1.09 13.20 2.27
CA VAL A 124 1.81 14.45 2.54
C VAL A 124 3.25 14.32 2.06
N LYS A 125 3.70 15.20 1.19
CA LYS A 125 5.10 15.26 0.75
C LYS A 125 5.99 15.80 1.87
N GLU A 126 7.30 15.59 1.74
CA GLU A 126 8.29 16.06 2.71
C GLU A 126 8.25 17.58 2.94
N ASN A 127 7.86 18.36 1.93
CA ASN A 127 7.66 19.81 2.02
C ASN A 127 6.29 20.22 2.63
N GLY A 128 5.48 19.26 3.10
CA GLY A 128 4.14 19.49 3.65
C GLY A 128 3.02 19.61 2.62
N GLU A 129 3.31 19.61 1.32
CA GLU A 129 2.26 19.67 0.29
C GLU A 129 1.44 18.38 0.27
N LYS A 130 0.10 18.50 0.27
CA LYS A 130 -0.79 17.34 0.08
C LYS A 130 -0.71 16.90 -1.38
N ILE A 131 -0.47 15.61 -1.60
CA ILE A 131 -0.61 14.97 -2.92
C ILE A 131 -2.08 15.03 -3.34
N SER A 132 -2.31 15.57 -4.54
CA SER A 132 -3.64 15.73 -5.10
C SER A 132 -4.36 14.38 -5.29
N ASP A 133 -5.56 14.27 -4.74
CA ASP A 133 -6.49 13.15 -4.91
C ASP A 133 -7.46 13.36 -6.09
N ALA A 134 -7.34 14.48 -6.81
CA ALA A 134 -8.10 14.71 -8.03
C ALA A 134 -7.91 13.58 -9.05
N TYR A 135 -9.02 13.05 -9.55
CA TYR A 135 -9.08 11.94 -10.52
C TYR A 135 -8.27 10.71 -10.09
N GLU A 136 -8.07 10.50 -8.79
CA GLU A 136 -7.26 9.39 -8.26
C GLU A 136 -7.81 8.02 -8.71
N TRP A 137 -9.13 7.88 -8.75
CA TRP A 137 -9.75 6.65 -9.20
C TRP A 137 -9.43 6.34 -10.67
N ASN A 138 -9.53 7.32 -11.57
CA ASN A 138 -9.18 7.15 -12.99
C ASN A 138 -7.70 6.79 -13.15
N ARG A 139 -6.82 7.44 -12.39
CA ARG A 139 -5.38 7.17 -12.37
C ARG A 139 -5.09 5.75 -11.89
N SER A 140 -5.75 5.32 -10.82
CA SER A 140 -5.65 3.99 -10.24
C SER A 140 -6.12 2.91 -11.21
N MET A 141 -7.27 3.12 -11.87
CA MET A 141 -7.75 2.19 -12.89
C MET A 141 -6.79 2.07 -14.05
N LYS A 142 -6.30 3.21 -14.57
CA LYS A 142 -5.31 3.21 -15.65
C LYS A 142 -4.05 2.45 -15.25
N ALA A 143 -3.53 2.71 -14.04
CA ALA A 143 -2.39 1.99 -13.49
C ALA A 143 -2.66 0.48 -13.37
N CYS A 144 -3.84 0.08 -12.90
CA CYS A 144 -4.23 -1.33 -12.82
C CYS A 144 -4.21 -1.99 -14.21
N ARG A 145 -4.79 -1.38 -15.24
CA ARG A 145 -4.80 -1.95 -16.61
C ARG A 145 -3.40 -2.08 -17.20
N GLU A 146 -2.56 -1.08 -16.99
CA GLU A 146 -1.17 -1.12 -17.45
C GLU A 146 -0.37 -2.22 -16.74
N LEU A 147 -0.56 -2.38 -15.42
CA LEU A 147 0.10 -3.42 -14.64
C LEU A 147 -0.45 -4.81 -14.94
N GLU A 148 -1.76 -4.96 -15.17
CA GLU A 148 -2.34 -6.22 -15.63
C GLU A 148 -1.63 -6.71 -16.91
N ASN A 149 -1.46 -5.82 -17.89
CA ASN A 149 -0.75 -6.14 -19.13
C ASN A 149 0.73 -6.47 -18.88
N ARG A 150 1.44 -5.69 -18.04
CA ARG A 150 2.87 -5.89 -17.77
C ARG A 150 3.14 -7.22 -17.06
N PHE A 151 2.30 -7.61 -16.12
CA PHE A 151 2.48 -8.80 -15.30
C PHE A 151 1.70 -10.02 -15.79
N GLY A 152 0.96 -9.91 -16.90
CA GLY A 152 0.16 -11.00 -17.45
C GLY A 152 -1.03 -11.40 -16.56
N LEU A 153 -1.63 -10.44 -15.85
CA LEU A 153 -2.74 -10.68 -14.93
C LEU A 153 -4.08 -10.68 -15.66
N LYS A 154 -5.04 -11.44 -15.13
CA LYS A 154 -6.40 -11.40 -15.65
C LYS A 154 -7.03 -10.01 -15.41
N PRO A 155 -7.60 -9.40 -16.46
CA PRO A 155 -8.43 -8.21 -16.30
C PRO A 155 -9.63 -8.56 -15.41
N VAL A 156 -9.76 -7.85 -14.30
CA VAL A 156 -10.95 -8.00 -13.44
C VAL A 156 -11.92 -6.88 -13.80
N ALA A 157 -13.21 -7.22 -13.97
CA ALA A 157 -14.25 -6.25 -14.23
C ALA A 157 -14.31 -5.21 -13.10
N ASP A 158 -14.62 -3.97 -13.47
CA ASP A 158 -14.69 -2.86 -12.51
C ASP A 158 -15.86 -3.10 -11.53
N LYS A 159 -15.52 -3.50 -10.31
CA LYS A 159 -16.48 -3.75 -9.23
C LYS A 159 -16.45 -2.58 -8.25
N ARG A 160 -16.94 -1.43 -8.71
CA ARG A 160 -17.03 -0.18 -7.91
C ARG A 160 -17.65 -0.37 -6.50
N ASN A 161 -18.48 -1.40 -6.29
CA ASN A 161 -19.28 -1.57 -5.07
C ASN A 161 -18.99 -2.81 -4.22
N GLU A 162 -18.04 -3.70 -4.58
CA GLU A 162 -18.11 -5.09 -4.09
C GLU A 162 -17.05 -5.53 -3.05
N LEU A 163 -16.25 -4.63 -2.47
CA LEU A 163 -15.25 -5.02 -1.46
C LEU A 163 -15.19 -4.04 -0.27
N LEU A 164 -16.35 -3.76 0.31
CA LEU A 164 -16.51 -3.00 1.55
C LEU A 164 -16.22 -3.88 2.78
N GLU A 165 -14.97 -4.27 2.98
CA GLU A 165 -14.48 -4.53 4.34
C GLU A 165 -14.05 -3.17 4.91
N PRO A 166 -14.72 -2.65 5.97
CA PRO A 166 -14.23 -1.51 6.72
C PRO A 166 -13.03 -1.93 7.59
N TYR A 167 -12.03 -1.04 7.67
CA TYR A 167 -10.95 -1.12 8.66
C TYR A 167 -11.42 -0.58 10.01
#